data_AF-A0A929C8L7-F1
#
_entry.id   AF-A0A929C8L7-F1
#
_cell.length_a   1.000
_cell.length_b   1.000
_cell.length_c   1.000
_cell.angle_alpha   90.00
_cell.angle_beta   90.00
_cell.angle_gamma   90.00
#
_symmetry.space_group_name_H-M   'P 1'
#
loop_
_entity.id
_entity.type
_entity.pdbx_description
1 polymer ?
#
loop_
_entity_poly.entity_id
_entity_poly.type
_entity_poly.pdbx_seq_one_letter_code
_entity_poly.pdbx_strand_id
1 'polypeptide(L)'
;MKVFFKIFILILIFFSKPVLADEVKFSASTRKVVEVGEQFQLTYTLNAQGTNFRGPALNDFLVLSGPNTSSSSSIQVINRKMTQSVTNTFTYYL
;
A
#
# COMPACT_ATOMS: atom_id res chain seq x y z
N MET A 1 -35.95 -6.90 -32.85
CA MET A 1 -34.86 -5.97 -32.46
C MET A 1 -34.42 -6.11 -31.00
N LYS A 2 -35.33 -6.10 -30.01
CA LYS A 2 -34.98 -6.18 -28.57
C LYS A 2 -34.23 -7.45 -28.14
N VAL A 3 -34.50 -8.59 -28.77
CA VAL A 3 -33.87 -9.90 -28.44
C VAL A 3 -32.41 -9.96 -28.91
N PHE A 4 -32.12 -9.47 -30.13
CA PHE A 4 -30.75 -9.36 -30.64
C PHE A 4 -29.88 -8.42 -29.79
N PHE A 5 -30.46 -7.33 -29.31
CA PHE A 5 -29.76 -6.41 -28.40
C PHE A 5 -29.40 -7.06 -27.06
N LYS A 6 -30.30 -7.90 -26.51
CA LYS A 6 -30.01 -8.68 -25.30
C LYS A 6 -28.91 -9.72 -25.51
N ILE A 7 -28.90 -10.38 -26.66
CA ILE A 7 -27.85 -11.35 -27.04
C ILE A 7 -26.49 -10.66 -27.19
N PHE A 8 -26.45 -9.46 -27.78
CA PHE A 8 -25.23 -8.67 -27.90
C PHE A 8 -24.63 -8.28 -26.54
N ILE A 9 -25.47 -7.84 -25.58
CA ILE A 9 -25.01 -7.55 -24.21
C ILE A 9 -24.48 -8.81 -23.51
N LEU A 10 -25.14 -9.96 -23.70
CA LEU A 10 -24.71 -11.21 -23.07
C LEU A 10 -23.32 -11.63 -23.57
N ILE A 11 -23.07 -11.47 -24.87
CA ILE A 11 -21.76 -11.74 -25.50
C ILE A 11 -20.70 -10.78 -24.94
N LEU A 12 -20.99 -9.49 -24.83
CA LEU A 12 -20.02 -8.51 -24.32
C LEU A 12 -19.57 -8.82 -22.89
N ILE A 13 -20.51 -9.25 -22.03
CA ILE A 13 -20.21 -9.64 -20.65
C ILE A 13 -19.36 -10.92 -20.62
N PHE A 14 -19.66 -11.89 -21.51
CA PHE A 14 -18.93 -13.17 -21.58
C PHE A 14 -17.47 -13.01 -22.03
N PHE A 15 -17.16 -11.99 -22.84
CA PHE A 15 -15.79 -11.70 -23.28
C PHE A 15 -15.01 -10.74 -22.36
N SER A 16 -15.61 -10.27 -21.27
CA SER A 16 -14.88 -9.42 -20.31
C SER A 16 -13.85 -10.26 -19.55
N LYS A 17 -12.59 -9.81 -19.52
CA LYS A 17 -11.56 -10.43 -18.67
C LYS A 17 -11.62 -9.82 -17.27
N PRO A 18 -11.49 -10.62 -16.20
CA PRO A 18 -11.41 -10.07 -14.86
C PRO A 18 -10.14 -9.22 -14.72
N VAL A 19 -10.30 -8.00 -14.20
CA VAL A 19 -9.19 -7.16 -13.78
C VAL A 19 -8.78 -7.63 -12.38
N LEU A 20 -7.59 -8.20 -12.25
CA LEU A 20 -6.99 -8.50 -10.95
C LEU A 20 -6.32 -7.23 -10.42
N ALA A 21 -6.70 -6.83 -9.21
CA ALA A 21 -6.03 -5.72 -8.51
C ALA A 21 -4.75 -6.24 -7.83
N ASP A 22 -3.72 -5.39 -7.78
CA ASP A 22 -2.55 -5.67 -6.95
C ASP A 22 -2.93 -5.65 -5.48
N GLU A 23 -2.33 -6.56 -4.71
CA GLU A 23 -2.59 -6.70 -3.28
C GLU A 23 -2.06 -5.47 -2.52
N VAL A 24 -2.94 -4.80 -1.77
CA VAL A 24 -2.55 -3.73 -0.85
C VAL A 24 -1.97 -4.35 0.42
N LYS A 25 -0.74 -3.99 0.73
CA LYS A 25 0.08 -4.42 1.86
C LYS A 25 0.40 -3.23 2.72
N PHE A 26 0.05 -3.36 3.99
CA PHE A 26 0.42 -2.43 5.04
C PHE A 26 1.17 -3.22 6.12
N SER A 27 2.43 -2.87 6.34
CA SER A 27 3.33 -3.62 7.22
C SER A 27 4.07 -2.70 8.17
N ALA A 28 4.39 -3.21 9.36
CA ALA A 28 5.27 -2.55 10.33
C ALA A 28 6.57 -3.33 10.47
N SER A 29 7.69 -2.62 10.64
CA SER A 29 9.02 -3.19 10.83
C SER A 29 9.78 -2.42 11.90
N THR A 30 10.46 -3.14 12.77
CA THR A 30 11.31 -2.63 13.85
C THR A 30 12.31 -3.71 14.27
N ARG A 31 13.23 -3.39 15.18
CA ARG A 31 14.10 -4.38 15.82
C ARG A 31 13.26 -5.32 16.70
N LYS A 32 13.60 -6.62 16.70
CA LYS A 32 12.87 -7.65 17.46
C LYS A 32 13.04 -7.52 18.97
N VAL A 33 14.21 -7.04 19.40
CA VAL A 33 14.59 -6.85 20.81
C VAL A 33 15.35 -5.52 20.86
N VAL A 34 15.05 -4.73 21.87
CA VAL A 34 15.71 -3.46 22.19
C VAL A 34 15.93 -3.40 23.69
N GLU A 35 17.02 -2.79 24.11
CA GLU A 35 17.33 -2.58 25.52
C GLU A 35 16.60 -1.34 26.07
N VAL A 36 16.41 -1.30 27.39
CA VAL A 36 15.78 -0.15 28.04
C VAL A 36 16.69 1.07 27.90
N GLY A 37 16.15 2.16 27.33
CA GLY A 37 16.88 3.39 27.05
C GLY A 37 17.59 3.41 25.69
N GLU A 38 17.52 2.33 24.92
CA GLU A 38 18.06 2.27 23.57
C GLU A 38 17.12 2.95 22.57
N GLN A 39 17.63 3.90 21.78
CA GLN A 39 16.87 4.50 20.69
C GLN A 39 16.74 3.54 19.51
N PHE A 40 15.52 3.37 19.00
CA PHE A 40 15.23 2.52 17.86
C PHE A 40 14.22 3.14 16.88
N GLN A 41 14.07 2.48 15.73
CA GLN A 41 13.21 2.96 14.65
C GLN A 41 12.03 2.02 14.43
N LEU A 42 10.82 2.58 14.44
CA LEU A 42 9.60 1.90 14.05
C LEU A 42 9.12 2.44 12.70
N THR A 43 9.04 1.57 11.69
CA THR A 43 8.70 1.95 10.32
C THR A 43 7.44 1.25 9.86
N TYR A 44 6.47 2.02 9.36
CA TYR A 44 5.29 1.52 8.68
C TYR A 44 5.44 1.74 7.17
N THR A 45 5.09 0.73 6.37
CA THR A 45 5.19 0.77 4.91
C THR A 45 3.86 0.38 4.29
N LEU A 46 3.38 1.20 3.35
CA LEU A 46 2.16 1.00 2.56
C LEU A 46 2.52 0.97 1.07
N ASN A 47 2.17 -0.10 0.36
CA ASN A 47 2.44 -0.23 -1.08
C ASN A 47 1.33 0.37 -1.99
N ALA A 48 0.64 1.41 -1.52
CA ALA A 48 -0.46 2.04 -2.21
C ALA A 48 -0.50 3.53 -1.88
N GLN A 49 -1.23 4.32 -2.68
CA GLN A 49 -1.49 5.72 -2.37
C GLN A 49 -2.31 5.81 -1.08
N GLY A 50 -1.80 6.52 -0.08
CA GLY A 50 -2.49 6.73 1.19
C GLY A 50 -2.27 8.14 1.71
N THR A 51 -3.26 8.67 2.42
CA THR A 51 -3.20 9.97 3.10
C THR A 51 -3.64 9.82 4.55
N ASN A 52 -3.34 10.81 5.39
CA ASN A 52 -3.81 10.87 6.78
C ASN A 52 -3.45 9.63 7.62
N PHE A 53 -2.20 9.17 7.53
CA PHE A 53 -1.71 8.08 8.36
C PHE A 53 -1.94 8.38 9.85
N ARG A 54 -2.53 7.41 10.56
CA ARG A 54 -2.71 7.43 12.01
C ARG A 54 -2.06 6.18 12.58
N GLY A 55 -0.91 6.35 13.23
CA GLY A 55 -0.23 5.28 13.94
C GLY A 55 -0.99 4.87 15.21
N PRO A 56 -0.66 3.70 15.78
CA PRO A 56 -1.19 3.29 17.07
C PRO A 56 -0.67 4.19 18.19
N ALA A 57 -1.28 4.12 19.37
CA ALA A 57 -0.75 4.77 20.56
C ALA A 57 0.56 4.07 21.00
N LEU A 58 1.62 4.86 21.19
CA LEU A 58 2.95 4.38 21.59
C LEU A 58 3.22 4.70 23.07
N ASN A 59 2.25 4.46 23.95
CA ASN A 59 2.29 4.91 25.35
C ASN A 59 3.46 4.31 26.16
N ASP A 60 3.92 3.12 25.77
CA ASP A 60 5.02 2.42 26.44
C ASP A 60 6.41 2.86 25.94
N PHE A 61 6.46 3.77 24.96
CA PHE A 61 7.69 4.25 24.36
C PHE A 61 7.78 5.78 24.40
N LEU A 62 8.99 6.30 24.56
CA LEU A 62 9.22 7.73 24.44
C LEU A 62 9.34 8.10 22.96
N VAL A 63 8.35 8.81 22.41
CA VAL A 63 8.44 9.25 21.01
C VAL A 63 9.44 10.41 20.91
N LEU A 64 10.63 10.14 20.36
CA LEU A 64 11.67 11.14 20.14
C LEU A 64 11.38 12.00 18.90
N SER A 65 10.85 11.38 17.83
CA SER A 65 10.37 12.11 16.65
C SER A 65 9.46 11.27 15.76
N GLY A 66 8.71 11.96 14.88
CA GLY A 66 7.87 11.37 13.84
C GLY A 66 6.36 11.58 14.05
N PRO A 67 5.50 11.00 13.18
CA PRO A 67 5.89 10.17 12.04
C PRO A 67 6.54 11.02 10.94
N ASN A 68 7.78 10.67 10.58
CA ASN A 68 8.44 11.22 9.40
C ASN A 68 7.92 10.48 8.17
N THR A 69 7.45 11.22 7.18
CA THR A 69 6.77 10.64 6.01
C THR A 69 7.66 10.68 4.77
N SER A 70 7.73 9.58 4.03
CA SER A 70 8.32 9.57 2.69
C SER A 70 7.44 8.79 1.72
N SER A 71 7.45 9.20 0.45
CA SER A 71 6.68 8.58 -0.61
C SER A 71 7.57 8.37 -1.82
N SER A 72 7.47 7.20 -2.44
CA SER A 72 8.17 6.83 -3.66
C SER A 72 7.19 6.22 -4.64
N SER A 73 7.36 6.53 -5.94
CA SER A 73 6.58 5.91 -7.00
C SER A 73 7.47 5.57 -8.19
N SER A 74 7.18 4.46 -8.85
CA SER A 74 7.90 3.99 -10.02
C SER A 74 6.96 3.34 -11.01
N ILE A 75 7.12 3.65 -12.29
CA ILE A 75 6.34 3.07 -13.39
C ILE A 75 7.29 2.24 -14.23
N GLN A 76 6.93 0.98 -14.46
CA GLN A 76 7.67 0.04 -15.30
C GLN A 76 6.76 -0.46 -16.42
N VAL A 77 7.30 -0.52 -17.64
CA VAL A 77 6.59 -1.06 -18.81
C VAL A 77 7.41 -2.20 -19.40
N ILE A 78 6.92 -3.44 -19.26
CA ILE A 78 7.60 -4.65 -19.72
C ILE A 78 6.65 -5.41 -20.65
N ASN A 79 7.06 -5.68 -21.89
CA ASN A 79 6.25 -6.40 -22.90
C ASN A 79 4.81 -5.86 -23.02
N ARG A 80 4.66 -4.53 -23.08
CA ARG A 80 3.36 -3.81 -23.13
C ARG A 80 2.49 -3.94 -21.87
N LYS A 81 2.99 -4.59 -20.81
CA LYS A 81 2.37 -4.59 -19.48
C LYS A 81 2.93 -3.42 -18.67
N MET A 82 2.05 -2.51 -18.25
CA MET A 82 2.39 -1.43 -17.32
C MET A 82 2.21 -1.92 -15.88
N THR A 83 3.25 -1.75 -15.07
CA THR A 83 3.24 -1.99 -13.62
C THR A 83 3.58 -0.68 -12.93
N GLN A 84 2.76 -0.28 -11.95
CA GLN A 84 3.01 0.92 -11.16
C GLN A 84 3.22 0.50 -9.71
N SER A 85 4.32 0.92 -9.11
CA SER A 85 4.64 0.67 -7.71
C SER A 85 4.62 1.99 -6.96
N VAL A 86 3.86 2.05 -5.88
CA VAL A 86 3.83 3.19 -4.95
C VAL A 86 4.20 2.68 -3.58
N THR A 87 5.08 3.37 -2.87
CA THR A 87 5.49 3.04 -1.50
C THR A 87 5.41 4.29 -0.65
N ASN A 88 4.61 4.25 0.40
CA ASN A 88 4.54 5.28 1.44
C ASN A 88 5.14 4.70 2.73
N THR A 89 6.05 5.45 3.35
CA THR A 89 6.79 5.05 4.54
C THR A 89 6.56 6.08 5.65
N PHE A 90 6.24 5.61 6.84
CA PHE A 90 6.04 6.42 8.04
C PHE A 90 6.97 5.93 9.14
N THR A 91 7.86 6.80 9.61
CA THR A 91 8.93 6.42 10.53
C THR A 91 8.84 7.17 11.84
N TYR A 92 8.89 6.44 12.95
CA TYR A 92 9.08 6.96 14.30
C TYR A 92 10.47 6.61 14.82
N TYR A 93 11.04 7.53 15.58
CA TYR A 93 12.17 7.24 16.45
C TYR A 93 11.69 7.21 17.89
N LEU A 94 11.93 6.09 18.56
CA LEU A 94 11.48 5.73 19.90
C LEU A 94 12.68 5.49 20.82
#